data_AF-A0A0B4XI30-F1
#
_entry.id   AF-A0A0B4XI30-F1
#
_cell.length_a   1.000
_cell.length_b   1.000
_cell.length_c   1.000
_cell.angle_alpha   90.00
_cell.angle_beta   90.00
_cell.angle_gamma   90.00
#
_symmetry.space_group_name_H-M   'P 1'
#
loop_
_entity.id
_entity.type
_entity.pdbx_description
1 polymer ?
#
loop_
_entity_poly.entity_id
_entity_poly.type
_entity_poly.pdbx_seq_one_letter_code
_entity_poly.pdbx_strand_id
1 'polypeptide(L)'
;MIYPVIMKTVEGLAVGFMSGGQFKVPVGAVQMRVDGNEAIMVTPENTPNISEIEAWFAPFIVDIPGLDNDAINNAQKVAVENAMRMSQPYTLVVGDEADRILDQMLSGQNLIYRQILVNQPNPSTGRVPLDQSLSEALRKAGLIN
;
A
#
# COMPACT_ATOMS: atom_id res chain seq x y z
N MET A 1 -7.63 2.54 -11.05
CA MET A 1 -6.21 2.39 -11.46
C MET A 1 -5.35 2.63 -10.23
N ILE A 2 -4.35 1.79 -10.00
CA ILE A 2 -3.41 1.95 -8.89
C ILE A 2 -2.06 2.46 -9.43
N TYR A 3 -1.26 3.08 -8.57
CA TYR A 3 0.09 3.55 -8.90
C TYR A 3 1.05 3.19 -7.77
N PRO A 4 2.33 2.91 -8.08
CA PRO A 4 3.33 2.66 -7.06
C PRO A 4 3.63 3.93 -6.26
N VAL A 5 3.92 3.76 -4.98
CA VAL A 5 4.29 4.86 -4.09
C VAL A 5 5.49 4.44 -3.25
N ILE A 6 6.38 5.40 -3.02
CA ILE A 6 7.46 5.33 -2.05
C ILE A 6 7.32 6.58 -1.19
N MET A 7 7.30 6.42 0.13
CA MET A 7 7.14 7.55 1.04
C MET A 7 7.84 7.33 2.37
N LYS A 8 8.04 8.45 3.07
CA LYS A 8 8.47 8.45 4.45
C LYS A 8 7.25 8.47 5.36
N THR A 9 7.27 7.65 6.40
CA THR A 9 6.29 7.59 7.48
C THR A 9 7.02 7.76 8.80
N VAL A 10 6.28 7.93 9.90
CA VAL A 10 6.86 7.85 11.26
C VAL A 10 7.56 6.51 11.54
N GLU A 11 7.15 5.43 10.87
CA GLU A 11 7.73 4.08 11.02
C GLU A 11 8.94 3.84 10.10
N GLY A 12 9.28 4.80 9.24
CA GLY A 12 10.42 4.72 8.31
C GLY A 12 10.00 4.78 6.85
N LEU A 13 10.70 4.04 6.00
CA LEU A 13 10.37 3.94 4.58
C LEU A 13 9.15 3.04 4.38
N ALA A 14 8.19 3.48 3.57
CA ALA A 14 7.08 2.67 3.09
C ALA A 14 7.10 2.57 1.57
N VAL A 15 6.87 1.36 1.04
CA VAL A 15 6.76 1.09 -0.40
C VAL A 15 5.49 0.30 -0.67
N GLY A 16 4.78 0.62 -1.75
CA GLY A 16 3.63 -0.17 -2.18
C GLY A 16 2.80 0.56 -3.22
N PHE A 17 1.47 0.54 -3.07
CA PHE A 17 0.54 1.04 -4.07
C PHE A 17 -0.60 1.85 -3.46
N MET A 18 -1.06 2.86 -4.21
CA MET A 18 -2.20 3.69 -3.87
C MET A 18 -3.24 3.71 -5.00
N SER A 19 -4.50 3.95 -4.64
CA SER A 19 -5.57 4.20 -5.60
C SER A 19 -5.45 5.59 -6.22
N GLY A 20 -5.36 5.62 -7.55
CA GLY A 20 -5.49 6.83 -8.36
C GLY A 20 -6.94 7.28 -8.54
N GLY A 21 -7.11 8.36 -9.31
CA GLY A 21 -8.43 8.90 -9.69
C GLY A 21 -9.13 9.72 -8.60
N GLN A 22 -10.29 10.27 -8.99
CA GLN A 22 -11.17 11.06 -8.12
C GLN A 22 -11.81 10.21 -7.02
N PHE A 23 -12.24 8.99 -7.37
CA PHE A 23 -12.81 8.04 -6.42
C PHE A 23 -11.72 7.06 -5.98
N LYS A 24 -11.45 7.04 -4.67
CA LYS A 24 -10.50 6.13 -4.06
C LYS A 24 -11.17 4.79 -3.83
N VAL A 25 -10.59 3.75 -4.41
CA VAL A 25 -11.09 2.38 -4.30
C VAL A 25 -10.08 1.52 -3.53
N PRO A 26 -10.53 0.47 -2.83
CA PRO A 26 -9.62 -0.43 -2.14
C PRO A 26 -8.57 -1.01 -3.09
N VAL A 27 -7.31 -0.98 -2.66
CA VAL A 27 -6.20 -1.53 -3.47
C VAL A 27 -6.14 -3.05 -3.36
N GLY A 28 -6.42 -3.62 -2.18
CA GLY A 28 -6.30 -5.06 -1.97
C GLY A 28 -4.85 -5.56 -2.05
N ALA A 29 -4.66 -6.82 -2.44
CA ALA A 29 -3.34 -7.40 -2.61
C ALA A 29 -2.73 -6.99 -3.96
N VAL A 30 -1.42 -6.76 -4.00
CA VAL A 30 -0.68 -6.44 -5.23
C VAL A 30 0.57 -7.30 -5.31
N GLN A 31 0.68 -8.07 -6.40
CA GLN A 31 1.89 -8.79 -6.73
C GLN A 31 2.79 -7.86 -7.52
N MET A 32 4.04 -7.72 -7.09
CA MET A 32 5.01 -6.88 -7.76
C MET A 32 6.38 -7.55 -7.88
N ARG A 33 7.17 -7.10 -8.84
CA ARG A 33 8.60 -7.42 -8.92
C ARG A 33 9.35 -6.31 -9.65
N VAL A 34 10.64 -6.17 -9.36
CA VAL A 34 11.54 -5.38 -10.18
C VAL A 34 12.20 -6.30 -11.19
N ASP A 35 12.05 -5.97 -12.48
CA ASP A 35 12.54 -6.75 -13.62
C ASP A 35 12.22 -8.26 -13.52
N GLY A 36 13.26 -9.08 -13.40
CA GLY A 36 13.20 -10.53 -13.29
C GLY A 36 13.36 -11.07 -11.87
N ASN A 37 13.39 -10.20 -10.85
CA ASN A 37 13.51 -10.63 -9.45
C ASN A 37 12.26 -11.42 -9.02
N GLU A 38 12.37 -12.10 -7.88
CA GLU A 38 11.26 -12.82 -7.28
C GLU A 38 10.07 -11.89 -7.03
N ALA A 39 8.86 -12.40 -7.31
CA ALA A 39 7.64 -11.65 -7.10
C ALA A 39 7.28 -11.58 -5.61
N ILE A 40 7.04 -10.37 -5.13
CA ILE A 40 6.67 -10.05 -3.76
C ILE A 40 5.17 -9.79 -3.71
N MET A 41 4.54 -10.27 -2.64
CA MET A 41 3.12 -10.05 -2.38
C MET A 41 2.97 -8.93 -1.34
N VAL A 42 2.47 -7.77 -1.76
CA VAL A 42 2.08 -6.68 -0.87
C VAL A 42 0.60 -6.85 -0.54
N THR A 43 0.26 -7.01 0.73
CA THR A 43 -1.10 -7.32 1.14
C THR A 43 -1.64 -6.33 2.18
N PRO A 44 -2.97 -6.16 2.26
CA PRO A 44 -3.58 -5.33 3.30
C PRO A 44 -3.22 -5.77 4.73
N GLU A 45 -2.96 -7.06 4.94
CA GLU A 45 -2.59 -7.61 6.26
C GLU A 45 -1.20 -7.13 6.70
N ASN A 46 -0.27 -6.97 5.75
CA ASN A 46 1.08 -6.48 5.97
C ASN A 46 1.15 -4.94 5.96
N THR A 47 0.04 -4.27 5.62
CA THR A 47 -0.03 -2.82 5.57
C THR A 47 -0.08 -2.26 6.99
N PRO A 48 0.93 -1.47 7.40
CA PRO A 48 0.90 -0.85 8.72
C PRO A 48 -0.22 0.20 8.79
N ASN A 49 -0.68 0.46 10.01
CA ASN A 49 -1.65 1.52 10.24
C ASN A 49 -0.92 2.87 10.23
N ILE A 50 -0.90 3.52 9.06
CA ILE A 50 -0.18 4.79 8.88
C ILE A 50 -1.17 5.94 9.00
N SER A 51 -1.28 6.49 10.22
CA SER A 51 -2.20 7.57 10.55
C SER A 51 -2.07 8.81 9.63
N GLU A 52 -0.87 9.12 9.11
CA GLU A 52 -0.68 10.23 8.18
C GLU A 52 -1.39 10.00 6.85
N ILE A 53 -1.45 8.74 6.40
CA ILE A 53 -2.12 8.35 5.15
C ILE A 53 -3.63 8.26 5.37
N GLU A 54 -4.07 7.72 6.52
CA GLU A 54 -5.49 7.69 6.87
C GLU A 54 -6.10 9.10 6.89
N ALA A 55 -5.37 10.11 7.38
CA ALA A 55 -5.83 11.50 7.35
C ALA A 55 -6.04 12.04 5.92
N TRP A 56 -5.27 11.58 4.93
CA TRP A 56 -5.45 11.97 3.52
C TRP A 56 -6.69 11.33 2.89
N PHE A 57 -7.14 10.22 3.45
CA PHE A 57 -8.23 9.40 2.93
C PHE A 57 -9.36 9.22 3.93
N ALA A 58 -9.52 10.20 4.84
CA ALA A 58 -10.41 10.16 6.01
C ALA A 58 -11.65 9.30 5.74
N PRO A 59 -11.90 8.26 6.57
CA PRO A 59 -12.84 7.23 6.21
C PRO A 59 -14.25 7.80 6.02
N PHE A 60 -15.02 7.16 5.13
CA PHE A 60 -16.45 7.00 5.35
C PHE A 60 -16.61 6.21 6.66
N ILE A 61 -16.53 6.90 7.80
CA ILE A 61 -16.86 6.30 9.09
C ILE A 61 -18.35 6.00 9.04
N VAL A 62 -18.70 4.72 8.89
CA VAL A 62 -20.04 4.25 9.15
C VAL A 62 -20.14 4.15 10.67
N ASP A 63 -20.81 5.11 11.28
CA ASP A 63 -21.21 5.02 12.68
C ASP A 63 -22.11 3.78 12.81
N ILE A 64 -21.76 2.82 13.67
CA ILE A 64 -22.56 1.61 13.93
C ILE A 64 -23.13 1.77 15.35
N PRO A 65 -24.38 2.26 15.48
CA PRO A 65 -24.97 2.50 16.80
C PRO A 65 -25.24 1.17 17.53
N GLY A 66 -24.89 1.08 18.82
CA GLY A 66 -25.37 0.04 19.73
C GLY A 66 -24.36 -1.00 20.23
N LEU A 67 -23.04 -0.78 20.09
CA LEU A 67 -22.02 -1.69 20.63
C LEU A 67 -21.58 -1.26 22.04
N ASP A 68 -22.17 -1.86 23.08
CA ASP A 68 -21.79 -1.66 24.48
C ASP A 68 -21.76 -3.02 25.19
N ASN A 69 -20.70 -3.82 24.99
CA ASN A 69 -20.38 -5.02 25.79
C ASN A 69 -18.90 -5.43 25.64
N ASP A 70 -18.14 -5.32 26.73
CA ASP A 70 -16.66 -5.44 26.76
C ASP A 70 -16.04 -6.75 26.25
N ALA A 71 -16.77 -7.87 26.27
CA ALA A 71 -16.27 -9.16 25.76
C ALA A 71 -16.48 -9.33 24.24
N ILE A 72 -17.48 -8.64 23.67
CA ILE A 72 -17.72 -8.60 22.22
C ILE A 72 -16.76 -7.60 21.57
N ASN A 73 -16.35 -6.58 22.32
CA ASN A 73 -15.48 -5.49 21.88
C ASN A 73 -14.14 -5.94 21.27
N ASN A 74 -13.46 -6.96 21.80
CA ASN A 74 -12.16 -7.37 21.24
C ASN A 74 -12.27 -8.13 19.90
N ALA A 75 -13.19 -9.08 19.80
CA ALA A 75 -13.41 -9.83 18.56
C ALA A 75 -13.98 -8.91 17.47
N GLN A 76 -14.89 -7.99 17.84
CA GLN A 76 -15.39 -6.98 16.92
C GLN A 76 -14.33 -5.95 16.55
N LYS A 77 -13.47 -5.52 17.48
CA LYS A 77 -12.38 -4.59 17.18
C LYS A 77 -11.42 -5.17 16.15
N VAL A 78 -10.99 -6.43 16.32
CA VAL A 78 -10.15 -7.11 15.32
C VAL A 78 -10.88 -7.25 13.98
N ALA A 79 -12.18 -7.56 13.98
CA ALA A 79 -12.97 -7.65 12.75
C ALA A 79 -13.10 -6.29 12.05
N VAL A 80 -13.32 -5.21 12.80
CA VAL A 80 -13.42 -3.83 12.29
C VAL A 80 -12.06 -3.36 11.78
N GLU A 81 -10.97 -3.60 12.50
CA GLU A 81 -9.61 -3.27 12.07
C GLU A 81 -9.25 -4.00 10.76
N ASN A 82 -9.57 -5.28 10.66
CA ASN A 82 -9.35 -6.05 9.42
C ASN A 82 -10.22 -5.53 8.27
N ALA A 83 -11.50 -5.23 8.52
CA ALA A 83 -12.39 -4.65 7.52
C ALA A 83 -11.90 -3.27 7.05
N MET A 84 -11.37 -2.46 7.97
CA MET A 84 -10.76 -1.16 7.65
C MET A 84 -9.49 -1.33 6.84
N ARG A 85 -8.60 -2.28 7.16
CA ARG A 85 -7.41 -2.58 6.34
C ARG A 85 -7.77 -3.00 4.92
N MET A 86 -8.78 -3.86 4.78
CA MET A 86 -9.25 -4.32 3.47
C MET A 86 -9.93 -3.23 2.63
N SER A 87 -10.43 -2.16 3.26
CA SER A 87 -11.07 -1.03 2.56
C SER A 87 -10.09 0.10 2.21
N GLN A 88 -8.84 0.03 2.67
CA GLN A 88 -7.88 1.11 2.45
C GLN A 88 -7.59 1.35 0.97
N PRO A 89 -7.50 2.62 0.54
CA PRO A 89 -7.12 2.97 -0.81
C PRO A 89 -5.61 2.87 -1.05
N TYR A 90 -4.92 2.08 -0.23
CA TYR A 90 -3.49 1.82 -0.31
C TYR A 90 -3.17 0.42 0.24
N THR A 91 -2.03 -0.13 -0.17
CA THR A 91 -1.42 -1.35 0.39
C THR A 91 0.09 -1.13 0.39
N LEU A 92 0.74 -1.32 1.54
CA LEU A 92 2.13 -0.90 1.77
C LEU A 92 2.90 -1.96 2.54
N VAL A 93 4.22 -1.94 2.40
CA VAL A 93 5.18 -2.60 3.30
C VAL A 93 6.12 -1.55 3.88
N VAL A 94 6.67 -1.84 5.07
CA VAL A 94 7.65 -1.00 5.79
C VAL A 94 8.83 -1.83 6.26
N GLY A 95 9.87 -1.16 6.76
CA GLY A 95 11.06 -1.78 7.33
C GLY A 95 11.92 -2.49 6.28
N ASP A 96 12.58 -3.58 6.68
CA ASP A 96 13.56 -4.31 5.85
C ASP A 96 13.01 -4.71 4.47
N GLU A 97 11.72 -5.06 4.38
CA GLU A 97 11.07 -5.41 3.11
C GLU A 97 10.95 -4.19 2.19
N ALA A 98 10.62 -3.02 2.74
CA ALA A 98 10.55 -1.76 1.99
C ALA A 98 11.94 -1.32 1.50
N ASP A 99 12.96 -1.43 2.35
CA ASP A 99 14.34 -1.11 1.99
C ASP A 99 14.86 -2.04 0.89
N ARG A 100 14.59 -3.35 1.02
CA ARG A 100 14.95 -4.35 0.00
C ARG A 100 14.27 -4.07 -1.34
N ILE A 101 13.00 -3.65 -1.34
CA ILE A 101 12.30 -3.28 -2.57
C ILE A 101 12.92 -2.02 -3.16
N LEU A 102 13.21 -1.00 -2.34
CA LEU A 102 13.81 0.23 -2.81
C LEU A 102 15.17 -0.01 -3.46
N ASP A 103 16.03 -0.83 -2.85
CA ASP A 103 17.33 -1.20 -3.41
C ASP A 103 17.20 -1.90 -4.77
N GLN A 104 16.23 -2.79 -4.91
CA GLN A 104 15.91 -3.39 -6.20
C GLN A 104 15.45 -2.33 -7.19
N MET A 105 14.59 -1.39 -6.78
CA MET A 105 14.08 -0.34 -7.66
C MET A 105 15.19 0.63 -8.12
N LEU A 106 16.18 0.91 -7.28
CA LEU A 106 17.31 1.78 -7.60
C LEU A 106 18.34 1.14 -8.54
N SER A 107 18.40 -0.20 -8.57
CA SER A 107 19.34 -0.95 -9.42
C SER A 107 18.67 -1.58 -10.66
N GLY A 108 17.35 -1.67 -10.66
CA GLY A 108 16.55 -2.23 -11.74
C GLY A 108 16.10 -1.21 -12.78
N GLN A 109 15.33 -1.69 -13.77
CA GLN A 109 14.86 -0.91 -14.90
C GLN A 109 13.34 -0.76 -14.93
N ASN A 110 12.59 -1.75 -14.41
CA ASN A 110 11.14 -1.76 -14.48
C ASN A 110 10.51 -2.34 -13.22
N LEU A 111 9.56 -1.62 -12.64
CA LEU A 111 8.61 -2.18 -11.68
C LEU A 111 7.42 -2.75 -12.44
N ILE A 112 7.16 -4.04 -12.27
CA ILE A 112 6.05 -4.76 -12.88
C ILE A 112 5.08 -5.15 -11.77
N TYR A 113 3.78 -4.88 -11.94
CA TYR A 113 2.79 -5.19 -10.92
C TYR A 113 1.44 -5.65 -11.47
N ARG A 114 0.70 -6.36 -10.62
CA ARG A 114 -0.67 -6.81 -10.84
C ARG A 114 -1.46 -6.76 -9.54
N GLN A 115 -2.58 -6.04 -9.58
CA GLN A 115 -3.58 -6.04 -8.52
C GLN A 115 -4.33 -7.37 -8.48
N ILE A 116 -4.56 -7.90 -7.29
CA ILE A 116 -5.29 -9.14 -7.05
C ILE A 116 -6.50 -8.79 -6.15
N LEU A 117 -7.67 -8.75 -6.77
CA LEU A 117 -8.95 -8.56 -6.10
C LEU A 117 -9.88 -9.73 -6.42
N VAL A 118 -10.60 -10.20 -5.40
CA VAL A 118 -11.63 -11.24 -5.56
C VAL A 118 -12.72 -10.72 -6.49
N ASN A 119 -13.14 -11.54 -7.47
CA ASN A 119 -14.21 -11.24 -8.43
C ASN A 119 -13.97 -10.03 -9.37
N GLN A 120 -12.73 -9.59 -9.57
CA GLN A 120 -12.41 -8.59 -10.59
C GLN A 120 -11.89 -9.23 -11.89
N PRO A 121 -12.64 -9.13 -13.01
CA PRO A 121 -12.25 -9.75 -14.28
C PRO A 121 -11.07 -9.05 -14.96
N ASN A 122 -10.84 -7.77 -14.65
CA ASN A 122 -9.78 -6.94 -15.24
C ASN A 122 -8.87 -6.36 -14.14
N PRO A 123 -7.91 -7.14 -13.61
CA PRO A 123 -6.99 -6.65 -12.60
C PRO A 123 -6.16 -5.47 -13.14
N SER A 124 -5.98 -4.42 -12.34
CA SER A 124 -5.03 -3.36 -12.69
C SER A 124 -3.63 -3.98 -12.81
N THR A 125 -3.01 -3.88 -13.98
CA THR A 125 -1.62 -4.28 -14.20
C THR A 125 -0.83 -3.08 -14.67
N GLY A 126 0.48 -3.09 -14.45
CA GLY A 126 1.32 -2.02 -14.95
C GLY A 126 2.79 -2.39 -14.99
N ARG A 127 3.50 -1.61 -15.80
CA ARG A 127 4.95 -1.60 -15.92
C ARG A 127 5.39 -0.15 -15.86
N VAL A 128 6.22 0.17 -14.87
CA VAL A 128 6.70 1.54 -14.62
C VAL A 128 8.22 1.53 -14.83
N PRO A 129 8.75 2.35 -15.76
CA PRO A 129 10.18 2.53 -15.90
C PRO A 129 10.81 3.10 -14.62
N LEU A 130 11.95 2.56 -14.23
CA LEU A 130 12.75 3.00 -13.08
C LEU A 130 14.00 3.70 -13.62
N ASP A 131 13.79 4.84 -14.25
CA ASP A 131 14.86 5.64 -14.82
C ASP A 131 15.41 6.66 -13.82
N GLN A 132 16.32 7.52 -14.29
CA GLN A 132 16.98 8.52 -13.45
C GLN A 132 16.00 9.42 -12.69
N SER A 133 14.79 9.65 -13.23
CA SER A 133 13.77 10.48 -12.58
C SER A 133 13.33 9.92 -11.22
N LEU A 134 13.37 8.59 -11.03
CA LEU A 134 13.10 7.97 -9.74
C LEU A 134 14.13 8.42 -8.70
N SER A 135 15.42 8.27 -9.02
CA SER A 135 16.50 8.63 -8.10
C SER A 135 16.48 10.13 -7.76
N GLU A 136 16.17 10.98 -8.73
CA GLU A 136 16.04 12.43 -8.54
C GLU A 136 14.84 12.76 -7.64
N ALA A 137 13.69 12.13 -7.85
CA ALA A 137 12.51 12.32 -7.03
C ALA A 137 12.75 11.86 -5.58
N LEU A 138 13.43 10.73 -5.39
CA LEU A 138 13.77 10.20 -4.06
C LEU A 138 14.74 11.11 -3.31
N ARG A 139 15.76 11.67 -3.97
CA ARG A 139 16.66 12.67 -3.37
C ARG A 139 15.89 13.94 -2.99
N LYS A 140 15.03 14.42 -3.89
CA LYS A 140 14.18 15.60 -3.62
C LYS A 140 13.22 15.39 -2.45
N ALA A 141 12.74 14.16 -2.27
CA ALA A 141 11.92 13.75 -1.14
C ALA A 141 12.72 13.48 0.15
N GLY A 142 14.06 13.51 0.10
CA GLY A 142 14.93 13.21 1.24
C GLY A 142 14.90 11.75 1.68
N LEU A 143 14.63 10.84 0.74
CA LEU A 143 14.56 9.38 0.98
C LEU A 143 15.90 8.69 0.72
N ILE A 144 16.73 9.26 -0.15
CA ILE A 144 18.09 8.81 -0.45
C ILE A 144 19.01 10.03 -0.59
N ASN A 145 20.32 9.80 -0.55
CA ASN A 145 21.35 10.85 -0.70
C ASN A 145 21.80 11.04 -2.16
#